data_AF-A0A244EY44-F1
#
_entry.id   AF-A0A244EY44-F1
#
_cell.length_a   1.000
_cell.length_b   1.000
_cell.length_c   1.000
_cell.angle_alpha   90.00
_cell.angle_beta   90.00
_cell.angle_gamma   90.00
#
_symmetry.space_group_name_H-M   'P 1'
#
loop_
_entity.id
_entity.type
_entity.pdbx_description
1 polymer ?
#
loop_
_entity_poly.entity_id
_entity_poly.type
_entity_poly.pdbx_seq_one_letter_code
_entity_poly.pdbx_strand_id
1 'polypeptide(L)'
;MRTDTLVEAQVLTPPDTQTMEAARRHIHTQAIALKLDFLPAMKEKMLPLQAAVHRADTLYREKLAAVSVQLNSVNLQPLDQKQHLIEADQRLTDKQKQQAISLLEGERSRLISTLTTVVRSSAQAIAESSDDVQQINLKLDGNRLQETLQGQIDTLTQRVATLESTMTVILEDRRLLDETIKALEKHNLADQFKDALPSAEELSLINMPSPELALVNAGIARLGKLLDQVSGALTYFDLTKERDRLRLRYNALLAESRTGTQDTKVLAGKLDELNGLASVDQSKTLWVQEARKVYQSLYSFLDTCLSPDQSSASISQHVEQLKTYVKSFYGIKRTL
;
A
#
# COMPACT_ATOMS: atom_id res chain seq x y z
N MET A 1 -45.74 23.69 32.75
CA MET A 1 -44.26 23.56 32.74
C MET A 1 -43.92 22.55 31.67
N ARG A 2 -43.20 22.96 30.61
CA ARG A 2 -42.67 22.06 29.58
C ARG A 2 -41.39 21.44 30.12
N THR A 3 -41.41 20.15 30.36
CA THR A 3 -40.18 19.36 30.52
C THR A 3 -39.78 18.86 29.13
N ASP A 4 -39.05 19.69 28.41
CA ASP A 4 -38.22 19.23 27.29
C ASP A 4 -37.06 18.44 27.91
N THR A 5 -37.30 17.16 28.19
CA THR A 5 -36.21 16.20 28.37
C THR A 5 -35.50 16.09 27.03
N LEU A 6 -34.36 16.77 26.91
CA LEU A 6 -33.36 16.55 25.88
C LEU A 6 -32.99 15.06 25.91
N VAL A 7 -33.65 14.27 25.06
CA VAL A 7 -33.22 12.93 24.69
C VAL A 7 -31.80 13.10 24.16
N GLU A 8 -30.79 12.55 24.84
CA GLU A 8 -29.43 12.50 24.32
C GLU A 8 -29.50 12.00 22.87
N ALA A 9 -29.04 12.83 21.94
CA ALA A 9 -29.21 12.55 20.53
C ALA A 9 -28.48 11.26 20.18
N GLN A 10 -29.23 10.26 19.72
CA GLN A 10 -28.70 9.01 19.21
C GLN A 10 -27.63 9.30 18.14
N VAL A 11 -26.36 8.95 18.41
CA VAL A 11 -25.25 9.21 17.48
C VAL A 11 -25.21 8.13 16.42
N LEU A 12 -26.04 8.29 15.39
CA LEU A 12 -26.05 7.44 14.21
C LEU A 12 -25.01 7.94 13.19
N THR A 13 -23.92 7.19 13.01
CA THR A 13 -22.81 7.60 12.13
C THR A 13 -22.84 6.77 10.84
N PRO A 14 -23.09 7.38 9.67
CA PRO A 14 -23.12 6.63 8.42
C PRO A 14 -21.72 6.20 8.00
N PRO A 15 -21.57 5.04 7.33
CA PRO A 15 -20.33 4.61 6.75
C PRO A 15 -20.02 5.38 5.46
N ASP A 16 -18.73 5.49 5.13
CA ASP A 16 -18.31 5.85 3.79
C ASP A 16 -18.27 4.60 2.89
N THR A 17 -19.37 4.40 2.15
CA THR A 17 -19.53 3.27 1.22
C THR A 17 -18.54 3.30 0.05
N GLN A 18 -18.03 4.47 -0.34
CA GLN A 18 -17.01 4.58 -1.38
C GLN A 18 -15.65 4.09 -0.86
N THR A 19 -15.30 4.46 0.37
CA THR A 19 -14.10 3.97 1.05
C THR A 19 -14.15 2.45 1.21
N MET A 20 -15.28 1.87 1.64
CA MET A 20 -15.44 0.41 1.72
C MET A 20 -15.23 -0.27 0.36
N GLU A 21 -15.86 0.24 -0.70
CA GLU A 21 -15.74 -0.34 -2.05
C GLU A 21 -14.35 -0.18 -2.65
N ALA A 22 -13.67 0.94 -2.38
CA ALA A 22 -12.28 1.16 -2.78
C ALA A 22 -11.35 0.19 -2.06
N ALA A 23 -11.50 0.03 -0.74
CA ALA A 23 -10.73 -0.91 0.06
C ALA A 23 -10.92 -2.36 -0.43
N ARG A 24 -12.16 -2.78 -0.67
CA ARG A 24 -12.49 -4.12 -1.20
C ARG A 24 -11.82 -4.39 -2.54
N ARG A 25 -11.91 -3.45 -3.49
CA ARG A 25 -11.28 -3.57 -4.81
C ARG A 25 -9.76 -3.60 -4.70
N HIS A 26 -9.19 -2.75 -3.86
CA HIS A 26 -7.75 -2.70 -3.65
C HIS A 26 -7.22 -4.03 -3.09
N ILE A 27 -7.85 -4.58 -2.05
CA ILE A 27 -7.49 -5.89 -1.47
C ILE A 27 -7.58 -6.99 -2.52
N HIS A 28 -8.65 -7.03 -3.32
CA HIS A 28 -8.83 -8.01 -4.39
C HIS A 28 -7.72 -7.95 -5.43
N THR A 29 -7.40 -6.75 -5.93
CA THR A 29 -6.34 -6.55 -6.92
C THR A 29 -4.97 -6.95 -6.36
N GLN A 30 -4.64 -6.52 -5.15
CA GLN A 30 -3.33 -6.79 -4.55
C GLN A 30 -3.15 -8.25 -4.14
N ALA A 31 -4.21 -8.97 -3.76
CA ALA A 31 -4.12 -10.40 -3.46
C ALA A 31 -3.59 -11.22 -4.64
N ILE A 32 -3.91 -10.79 -5.86
CA ILE A 32 -3.45 -11.39 -7.11
C ILE A 32 -2.06 -10.84 -7.49
N ALA A 33 -1.87 -9.51 -7.42
CA ALA A 33 -0.69 -8.84 -7.95
C ALA A 33 0.59 -9.04 -7.11
N LEU A 34 0.49 -9.03 -5.78
CA LEU A 34 1.65 -9.16 -4.90
C LEU A 34 2.22 -10.57 -4.97
N LYS A 35 3.51 -10.72 -5.29
CA LYS A 35 4.17 -12.04 -5.36
C LYS A 35 4.52 -12.53 -3.97
N LEU A 36 5.24 -11.71 -3.20
CA LEU A 36 5.70 -11.97 -1.85
C LEU A 36 6.50 -13.27 -1.76
N ASP A 37 7.32 -13.57 -2.77
CA ASP A 37 8.13 -14.80 -2.84
C ASP A 37 9.12 -14.92 -1.66
N PHE A 38 9.52 -13.77 -1.09
CA PHE A 38 10.39 -13.68 0.09
C PHE A 38 9.62 -13.67 1.43
N LEU A 39 8.28 -13.67 1.39
CA LEU A 39 7.38 -13.74 2.55
C LEU A 39 6.21 -14.71 2.26
N PRO A 40 6.48 -16.01 2.07
CA PRO A 40 5.46 -16.98 1.66
C PRO A 40 4.26 -17.04 2.64
N ALA A 41 4.52 -16.94 3.94
CA ALA A 41 3.46 -16.91 4.94
C ALA A 41 2.51 -15.69 4.80
N MET A 42 3.01 -14.54 4.30
CA MET A 42 2.14 -13.40 4.00
C MET A 42 1.39 -13.61 2.68
N LYS A 43 2.03 -14.21 1.67
CA LYS A 43 1.35 -14.57 0.42
C LYS A 43 0.16 -15.51 0.67
N GLU A 44 0.35 -16.53 1.50
CA GLU A 44 -0.69 -17.51 1.85
C GLU A 44 -1.91 -16.85 2.52
N LYS A 45 -1.73 -15.76 3.27
CA LYS A 45 -2.82 -15.02 3.93
C LYS A 45 -3.63 -14.14 2.98
N MET A 46 -3.13 -13.82 1.79
CA MET A 46 -3.81 -12.91 0.86
C MET A 46 -5.13 -13.46 0.34
N LEU A 47 -5.18 -14.76 -0.01
CA LEU A 47 -6.41 -15.40 -0.48
C LEU A 47 -7.48 -15.52 0.62
N PRO A 48 -7.16 -15.99 1.85
CA PRO A 48 -8.07 -15.91 2.99
C PRO A 48 -8.59 -14.50 3.25
N LEU A 49 -7.74 -13.47 3.19
CA LEU A 49 -8.17 -12.08 3.37
C LEU A 49 -9.18 -11.65 2.30
N GLN A 50 -8.87 -11.90 1.04
CA GLN A 50 -9.76 -11.59 -0.06
C GLN A 50 -11.13 -12.28 0.11
N ALA A 51 -11.12 -13.56 0.48
CA ALA A 51 -12.34 -14.33 0.71
C ALA A 51 -13.15 -13.80 1.91
N ALA A 52 -12.47 -13.47 3.02
CA ALA A 52 -13.09 -12.92 4.22
C ALA A 52 -13.77 -11.57 3.92
N VAL A 53 -13.07 -10.64 3.26
CA VAL A 53 -13.63 -9.33 2.89
C VAL A 53 -14.80 -9.48 1.92
N HIS A 54 -14.70 -10.38 0.94
CA HIS A 54 -15.82 -10.62 0.01
C HIS A 54 -17.05 -11.18 0.72
N ARG A 55 -16.86 -12.15 1.62
CA ARG A 55 -17.95 -12.72 2.43
C ARG A 55 -18.57 -11.66 3.34
N ALA A 56 -17.73 -10.85 4.00
CA ALA A 56 -18.18 -9.81 4.92
C ALA A 56 -18.95 -8.71 4.18
N ASP A 57 -18.53 -8.28 2.98
CA ASP A 57 -19.28 -7.31 2.15
C ASP A 57 -20.64 -7.88 1.70
N THR A 58 -20.69 -9.15 1.31
CA THR A 58 -21.93 -9.82 0.91
C THR A 58 -22.90 -9.88 2.09
N LEU A 59 -22.44 -10.39 3.24
CA LEU A 59 -23.22 -10.48 4.46
C LEU A 59 -23.70 -9.10 4.93
N TYR A 60 -22.82 -8.09 4.90
CA TYR A 60 -23.16 -6.71 5.23
C TYR A 60 -24.34 -6.19 4.41
N ARG A 61 -24.34 -6.39 3.08
CA ARG A 61 -25.43 -5.97 2.20
C ARG A 61 -26.72 -6.75 2.46
N GLU A 62 -26.63 -8.06 2.69
CA GLU A 62 -27.79 -8.91 3.02
C GLU A 62 -28.45 -8.49 4.34
N LYS A 63 -27.65 -8.23 5.38
CA LYS A 63 -28.15 -7.80 6.68
C LYS A 63 -28.77 -6.40 6.63
N LEU A 64 -28.17 -5.48 5.89
CA LEU A 64 -28.80 -4.16 5.65
C LEU A 64 -30.09 -4.27 4.84
N ALA A 65 -30.18 -5.19 3.88
CA ALA A 65 -31.42 -5.46 3.17
C ALA A 65 -32.52 -5.92 4.13
N ALA A 66 -32.22 -6.87 5.01
CA ALA A 66 -33.16 -7.39 6.00
C ALA A 66 -33.64 -6.30 6.97
N VAL A 67 -32.72 -5.49 7.49
CA VAL A 67 -33.06 -4.33 8.35
C VAL A 67 -33.94 -3.33 7.58
N SER A 68 -33.60 -3.02 6.34
CA SER A 68 -34.39 -2.09 5.51
C SER A 68 -35.80 -2.60 5.24
N VAL A 69 -35.97 -3.89 4.92
CA VAL A 69 -37.29 -4.53 4.76
C VAL A 69 -38.08 -4.44 6.06
N GLN A 70 -37.47 -4.77 7.20
CA GLN A 70 -38.15 -4.73 8.49
C GLN A 70 -38.57 -3.30 8.86
N LEU A 71 -37.71 -2.30 8.66
CA LEU A 71 -38.01 -0.89 8.91
C LEU A 71 -39.12 -0.33 8.00
N ASN A 72 -39.25 -0.85 6.78
CA ASN A 72 -40.34 -0.47 5.89
C ASN A 72 -41.66 -1.19 6.24
N SER A 73 -41.59 -2.36 6.90
CA SER A 73 -42.77 -3.11 7.35
C SER A 73 -43.35 -2.60 8.67
N VAL A 74 -42.51 -2.05 9.55
CA VAL A 74 -42.94 -1.49 10.84
C VAL A 74 -43.57 -0.13 10.61
N ASN A 75 -44.88 -0.02 10.89
CA ASN A 75 -45.60 1.24 10.81
C ASN A 75 -46.27 1.55 12.15
N LEU A 76 -45.66 2.47 12.92
CA LEU A 76 -46.14 2.85 14.25
C LEU A 76 -47.10 4.05 14.21
N GLN A 77 -47.13 4.81 13.11
CA GLN A 77 -47.98 5.99 12.99
C GLN A 77 -49.48 5.70 13.23
N PRO A 78 -50.07 4.61 12.70
CA PRO A 78 -51.47 4.28 12.99
C PRO A 78 -51.71 3.98 14.48
N LEU A 79 -50.73 3.40 15.17
CA LEU A 79 -50.83 3.14 16.61
C LEU A 79 -50.76 4.43 17.42
N ASP A 80 -49.85 5.33 17.04
CA ASP A 80 -49.72 6.66 17.67
C ASP A 80 -51.00 7.50 17.48
N GLN A 81 -51.58 7.47 16.28
CA GLN A 81 -52.86 8.15 16.00
C GLN A 81 -54.01 7.56 16.81
N LYS A 82 -54.13 6.23 16.88
CA LYS A 82 -55.17 5.57 17.70
C LYS A 82 -55.01 5.90 19.17
N GLN A 83 -53.78 5.92 19.68
CA GLN A 83 -53.49 6.28 21.06
C GLN A 83 -53.97 7.71 21.37
N HIS A 84 -53.62 8.70 20.52
CA HIS A 84 -54.09 10.07 20.68
C HIS A 84 -55.62 10.19 20.64
N LEU A 85 -56.30 9.45 19.76
CA LEU A 85 -57.77 9.44 19.70
C LEU A 85 -58.41 8.88 20.99
N ILE A 86 -57.83 7.82 21.57
CA ILE A 86 -58.31 7.23 22.83
C ILE A 86 -58.09 8.22 23.99
N GLU A 87 -56.92 8.85 24.05
CA GLU A 87 -56.59 9.84 25.09
C GLU A 87 -57.55 11.04 25.04
N ALA A 88 -57.88 11.51 23.83
CA ALA A 88 -58.74 12.66 23.59
C ALA A 88 -60.26 12.37 23.72
N ASP A 89 -60.70 11.11 23.68
CA ASP A 89 -62.13 10.78 23.77
C ASP A 89 -62.68 11.02 25.19
N GLN A 90 -63.59 11.98 25.33
CA GLN A 90 -64.21 12.35 26.61
C GLN A 90 -65.29 11.35 27.07
N ARG A 91 -65.73 10.44 26.20
CA ARG A 91 -66.78 9.45 26.52
C ARG A 91 -66.22 8.21 27.21
N LEU A 92 -64.91 8.01 27.19
CA LEU A 92 -64.25 6.88 27.81
C LEU A 92 -63.86 7.20 29.25
N THR A 93 -64.18 6.28 30.16
CA THR A 93 -63.63 6.30 31.53
C THR A 93 -62.13 6.02 31.53
N ASP A 94 -61.42 6.45 32.57
CA ASP A 94 -59.98 6.22 32.70
C ASP A 94 -59.61 4.73 32.61
N LYS A 95 -60.45 3.86 33.19
CA LYS A 95 -60.27 2.40 33.11
C LYS A 95 -60.39 1.88 31.67
N GLN A 96 -61.34 2.40 30.90
CA GLN A 96 -61.50 2.04 29.48
C GLN A 96 -60.33 2.55 28.63
N LYS A 97 -59.85 3.78 28.90
CA LYS A 97 -58.65 4.33 28.25
C LYS A 97 -57.43 3.48 28.52
N GLN A 98 -57.17 3.15 29.80
CA GLN A 98 -56.06 2.29 30.20
C GLN A 98 -56.10 0.92 29.53
N GLN A 99 -57.28 0.27 29.49
CA GLN A 99 -57.42 -1.03 28.84
C GLN A 99 -57.14 -0.96 27.33
N ALA A 100 -57.65 0.06 26.64
CA ALA A 100 -57.43 0.24 25.21
C ALA A 100 -55.97 0.58 24.88
N ILE A 101 -55.32 1.44 25.68
CA ILE A 101 -53.89 1.76 25.55
C ILE A 101 -53.04 0.50 25.78
N SER A 102 -53.34 -0.31 26.80
CA SER A 102 -52.61 -1.56 27.06
C SER A 102 -52.65 -2.54 25.88
N LEU A 103 -53.77 -2.62 25.16
CA LEU A 103 -53.87 -3.42 23.94
C LEU A 103 -52.98 -2.87 22.81
N LEU A 104 -52.95 -1.55 22.62
CA LEU A 104 -52.08 -0.89 21.64
C LEU A 104 -50.59 -1.07 22.00
N GLU A 105 -50.24 -0.99 23.28
CA GLU A 105 -48.89 -1.25 23.77
C GLU A 105 -48.47 -2.71 23.55
N GLY A 106 -49.40 -3.66 23.67
CA GLY A 106 -49.17 -5.06 23.31
C GLY A 106 -48.87 -5.24 21.82
N GLU A 107 -49.59 -4.55 20.94
CA GLU A 107 -49.33 -4.55 19.49
C GLU A 107 -47.98 -3.89 19.16
N ARG A 108 -47.71 -2.72 19.74
CA ARG A 108 -46.42 -2.00 19.60
C ARG A 108 -45.25 -2.87 20.03
N SER A 109 -45.36 -3.51 21.19
CA SER A 109 -44.32 -4.39 21.74
C SER A 109 -43.98 -5.55 20.80
N ARG A 110 -44.98 -6.13 20.13
CA ARG A 110 -44.75 -7.21 19.14
C ARG A 110 -44.01 -6.71 17.90
N LEU A 111 -44.39 -5.54 17.36
CA LEU A 111 -43.73 -4.94 16.20
C LEU A 111 -42.28 -4.56 16.53
N ILE A 112 -42.05 -3.94 17.68
CA ILE A 112 -40.72 -3.54 18.15
C ILE A 112 -39.85 -4.76 18.47
N SER A 113 -40.41 -5.80 19.10
CA SER A 113 -39.69 -7.05 19.37
C SER A 113 -39.18 -7.71 18.09
N THR A 114 -40.01 -7.73 17.04
CA THR A 114 -39.62 -8.24 15.73
C THR A 114 -38.51 -7.41 15.10
N LEU A 115 -38.66 -6.07 15.11
CA LEU A 115 -37.64 -5.15 14.60
C LEU A 115 -36.30 -5.29 15.32
N THR A 116 -36.31 -5.24 16.64
CA THR A 116 -35.11 -5.31 17.47
C THR A 116 -34.40 -6.65 17.33
N THR A 117 -35.13 -7.75 17.09
CA THR A 117 -34.54 -9.07 16.80
C THR A 117 -33.76 -9.06 15.47
N VAL A 118 -34.35 -8.49 14.40
CA VAL A 118 -33.68 -8.36 13.09
C VAL A 118 -32.47 -7.42 13.18
N VAL A 119 -32.62 -6.28 13.87
CA VAL A 119 -31.52 -5.32 14.04
C VAL A 119 -30.37 -5.92 14.85
N ARG A 120 -30.67 -6.61 15.95
CA ARG A 120 -29.65 -7.28 16.80
C ARG A 120 -28.88 -8.34 16.04
N SER A 121 -29.58 -9.27 15.39
CA SER A 121 -28.93 -10.34 14.62
C SER A 121 -28.11 -9.78 13.44
N SER A 122 -28.56 -8.68 12.84
CA SER A 122 -27.82 -7.99 11.78
C SER A 122 -26.56 -7.29 12.29
N ALA A 123 -26.67 -6.56 13.40
CA ALA A 123 -25.53 -5.90 14.05
C ALA A 123 -24.46 -6.91 14.47
N GLN A 124 -24.88 -8.02 15.08
CA GLN A 124 -24.01 -9.11 15.49
C GLN A 124 -23.29 -9.74 14.29
N ALA A 125 -24.01 -10.13 13.24
CA ALA A 125 -23.41 -10.75 12.06
C ALA A 125 -22.42 -9.83 11.33
N ILE A 126 -22.71 -8.53 11.26
CA ILE A 126 -21.77 -7.54 10.69
C ILE A 126 -20.54 -7.39 11.59
N ALA A 127 -20.71 -7.36 12.91
CA ALA A 127 -19.59 -7.27 13.85
C ALA A 127 -18.67 -8.49 13.78
N GLU A 128 -19.24 -9.70 13.80
CA GLU A 128 -18.50 -10.97 13.72
C GLU A 128 -17.72 -11.09 12.41
N SER A 129 -18.36 -10.83 11.26
CA SER A 129 -17.66 -10.87 9.96
C SER A 129 -16.60 -9.78 9.79
N SER A 130 -16.76 -8.63 10.45
CA SER A 130 -15.73 -7.59 10.50
C SER A 130 -14.54 -8.01 11.36
N ASP A 131 -14.79 -8.72 12.47
CA ASP A 131 -13.73 -9.30 13.30
C ASP A 131 -12.96 -10.40 12.56
N ASP A 132 -13.64 -11.29 11.82
CA ASP A 132 -12.99 -12.30 10.96
C ASP A 132 -11.98 -11.67 9.99
N VAL A 133 -12.35 -10.53 9.37
CA VAL A 133 -11.46 -9.76 8.50
C VAL A 133 -10.28 -9.19 9.30
N GLN A 134 -10.56 -8.59 10.46
CA GLN A 134 -9.56 -7.94 11.30
C GLN A 134 -8.51 -8.91 11.85
N GLN A 135 -8.91 -10.14 12.20
CA GLN A 135 -8.05 -11.18 12.77
C GLN A 135 -6.95 -11.66 11.80
N ILE A 136 -7.11 -11.44 10.49
CA ILE A 136 -6.08 -11.80 9.51
C ILE A 136 -4.92 -10.80 9.61
N ASN A 137 -3.87 -11.20 10.34
CA ASN A 137 -2.72 -10.36 10.61
C ASN A 137 -1.76 -10.30 9.40
N LEU A 138 -1.65 -9.12 8.80
CA LEU A 138 -0.69 -8.79 7.73
C LEU A 138 0.47 -7.90 8.21
N LYS A 139 0.48 -7.51 9.48
CA LYS A 139 1.54 -6.66 10.02
C LYS A 139 2.81 -7.48 10.18
N LEU A 140 3.91 -6.89 9.74
CA LEU A 140 5.24 -7.39 9.99
C LEU A 140 5.71 -6.89 11.36
N ASP A 141 6.51 -7.70 12.04
CA ASP A 141 7.07 -7.34 13.34
C ASP A 141 8.16 -6.27 13.17
N GLY A 142 7.73 -5.02 13.32
CA GLY A 142 8.59 -3.85 13.22
C GLY A 142 9.09 -3.55 11.80
N ASN A 143 9.98 -2.55 11.71
CA ASN A 143 10.49 -2.04 10.44
C ASN A 143 11.81 -2.69 10.00
N ARG A 144 12.32 -3.65 10.77
CA ARG A 144 13.67 -4.21 10.59
C ARG A 144 13.90 -4.79 9.20
N LEU A 145 12.90 -5.46 8.63
CA LEU A 145 13.02 -6.03 7.27
C LEU A 145 13.15 -4.92 6.23
N GLN A 146 12.33 -3.89 6.32
CA GLN A 146 12.36 -2.73 5.42
C GLN A 146 13.71 -1.99 5.54
N GLU A 147 14.17 -1.72 6.76
CA GLU A 147 15.48 -1.10 7.03
C GLU A 147 16.63 -1.95 6.51
N THR A 148 16.57 -3.27 6.67
CA THR A 148 17.60 -4.19 6.17
C THR A 148 17.67 -4.16 4.65
N LEU A 149 16.52 -4.24 3.97
CA LEU A 149 16.47 -4.19 2.50
C LEU A 149 16.95 -2.83 1.97
N GLN A 150 16.56 -1.73 2.62
CA GLN A 150 17.02 -0.39 2.25
C GLN A 150 18.54 -0.26 2.44
N GLY A 151 19.08 -0.69 3.58
CA GLY A 151 20.52 -0.63 3.83
C GLY A 151 21.33 -1.48 2.83
N GLN A 152 20.79 -2.62 2.38
CA GLN A 152 21.41 -3.42 1.32
C GLN A 152 21.41 -2.69 -0.03
N ILE A 153 20.29 -2.02 -0.38
CA ILE A 153 20.20 -1.19 -1.60
C ILE A 153 21.21 -0.05 -1.55
N ASP A 154 21.30 0.66 -0.43
CA ASP A 154 22.21 1.79 -0.28
C ASP A 154 23.68 1.34 -0.44
N THR A 155 24.03 0.22 0.20
CA THR A 155 25.37 -0.38 0.11
C THR A 155 25.72 -0.79 -1.32
N LEU A 156 24.81 -1.49 -2.02
CA LEU A 156 25.04 -1.92 -3.40
C LEU A 156 25.11 -0.73 -4.36
N THR A 157 24.27 0.28 -4.16
CA THR A 157 24.26 1.50 -4.98
C THR A 157 25.57 2.26 -4.84
N GLN A 158 26.09 2.40 -3.61
CA GLN A 158 27.39 3.02 -3.37
C GLN A 158 28.55 2.22 -4.01
N ARG A 159 28.49 0.88 -3.92
CA ARG A 159 29.47 0.01 -4.59
C ARG A 159 29.44 0.19 -6.10
N VAL A 160 28.25 0.18 -6.72
CA VAL A 160 28.09 0.40 -8.17
C VAL A 160 28.66 1.75 -8.59
N ALA A 161 28.35 2.83 -7.86
CA ALA A 161 28.91 4.16 -8.14
C ALA A 161 30.46 4.19 -8.05
N THR A 162 31.03 3.46 -7.10
CA THR A 162 32.50 3.34 -6.96
C THR A 162 33.12 2.57 -8.13
N LEU A 163 32.47 1.49 -8.58
CA LEU A 163 32.88 0.73 -9.76
C LEU A 163 32.82 1.59 -11.01
N GLU A 164 31.76 2.38 -11.19
CA GLU A 164 31.58 3.31 -12.31
C GLU A 164 32.66 4.40 -12.33
N SER A 165 32.96 5.01 -11.19
CA SER A 165 34.06 5.97 -11.08
C SER A 165 35.41 5.34 -11.45
N THR A 166 35.68 4.12 -10.99
CA THR A 166 36.91 3.37 -11.32
C THR A 166 36.99 3.04 -12.82
N MET A 167 35.86 2.67 -13.42
CA MET A 167 35.76 2.38 -14.85
C MET A 167 36.07 3.60 -15.72
N THR A 168 35.64 4.81 -15.30
CA THR A 168 35.95 6.06 -16.00
C THR A 168 37.46 6.30 -16.07
N VAL A 169 38.18 6.13 -14.94
CA VAL A 169 39.64 6.28 -14.91
C VAL A 169 40.33 5.26 -15.83
N ILE A 170 39.87 4.00 -15.81
CA ILE A 170 40.43 2.94 -16.69
C ILE A 170 40.18 3.26 -18.17
N LEU A 171 39.03 3.83 -18.51
CA LEU A 171 38.72 4.23 -19.89
C LEU A 171 39.62 5.36 -20.38
N GLU A 172 39.86 6.37 -19.53
CA GLU A 172 40.77 7.47 -19.86
C GLU A 172 42.20 6.97 -20.08
N ASP A 173 42.69 6.13 -19.17
CA ASP A 173 44.02 5.51 -19.28
C ASP A 173 44.16 4.70 -20.55
N ARG A 174 43.18 3.82 -20.80
CA ARG A 174 43.19 3.00 -22.00
C ARG A 174 43.12 3.84 -23.27
N ARG A 175 42.30 4.90 -23.32
CA ARG A 175 42.21 5.80 -24.47
C ARG A 175 43.55 6.45 -24.75
N LEU A 176 44.24 6.93 -23.71
CA LEU A 176 45.57 7.51 -23.85
C LEU A 176 46.56 6.48 -24.41
N LEU A 177 46.61 5.27 -23.85
CA LEU A 177 47.52 4.22 -24.37
C LEU A 177 47.17 3.82 -25.82
N ASP A 178 45.88 3.70 -26.16
CA ASP A 178 45.41 3.41 -27.53
C ASP A 178 45.83 4.50 -28.52
N GLU A 179 45.73 5.78 -28.13
CA GLU A 179 46.16 6.92 -28.95
C GLU A 179 47.69 6.99 -29.09
N THR A 180 48.43 6.68 -28.03
CA THR A 180 49.90 6.57 -28.08
C THR A 180 50.37 5.45 -28.99
N ILE A 181 49.76 4.27 -28.91
CA ILE A 181 50.07 3.14 -29.80
C ILE A 181 49.86 3.54 -31.27
N LYS A 182 48.72 4.16 -31.59
CA LYS A 182 48.43 4.64 -32.96
C LYS A 182 49.45 5.65 -33.46
N ALA A 183 49.88 6.58 -32.60
CA ALA A 183 50.89 7.57 -32.96
C ALA A 183 52.27 6.93 -33.20
N LEU A 184 52.69 5.98 -32.35
CA LEU A 184 53.95 5.24 -32.54
C LEU A 184 53.93 4.41 -33.84
N GLU A 185 52.82 3.76 -34.15
CA GLU A 185 52.64 2.99 -35.39
C GLU A 185 52.64 3.87 -36.63
N LYS A 186 51.94 5.02 -36.60
CA LYS A 186 51.86 5.97 -37.72
C LYS A 186 53.23 6.46 -38.19
N HIS A 187 54.18 6.59 -37.28
CA HIS A 187 55.53 7.09 -37.55
C HIS A 187 56.59 5.97 -37.57
N ASN A 188 56.18 4.69 -37.63
CA ASN A 188 57.06 3.52 -37.61
C ASN A 188 58.02 3.46 -36.40
N LEU A 189 57.68 4.15 -35.30
CA LEU A 189 58.53 4.21 -34.11
C LEU A 189 58.50 2.90 -33.33
N ALA A 190 57.42 2.13 -33.43
CA ALA A 190 57.34 0.80 -32.83
C ALA A 190 58.41 -0.16 -33.38
N ASP A 191 58.81 0.00 -34.66
CA ASP A 191 59.87 -0.81 -35.27
C ASP A 191 61.27 -0.26 -34.97
N GLN A 192 61.41 1.06 -34.88
CA GLN A 192 62.68 1.73 -34.58
C GLN A 192 63.10 1.58 -33.11
N PHE A 193 62.12 1.50 -32.20
CA PHE A 193 62.29 1.48 -30.75
C PHE A 193 61.67 0.19 -30.16
N LYS A 194 62.07 -0.98 -30.68
CA LYS A 194 61.51 -2.29 -30.27
C LYS A 194 61.80 -2.63 -28.82
N ASP A 195 63.03 -2.43 -28.40
CA ASP A 195 63.54 -2.92 -27.10
C ASP A 195 63.37 -1.92 -25.96
N ALA A 196 63.12 -0.65 -26.28
CA ALA A 196 62.85 0.41 -25.31
C ALA A 196 62.05 1.53 -25.98
N LEU A 197 61.03 2.05 -25.30
CA LEU A 197 60.25 3.21 -25.77
C LEU A 197 61.16 4.45 -25.80
N PRO A 198 60.97 5.34 -26.80
CA PRO A 198 61.82 6.51 -26.95
C PRO A 198 61.64 7.47 -25.77
N SER A 199 62.74 8.03 -25.31
CA SER A 199 62.79 9.12 -24.33
C SER A 199 62.23 10.42 -24.92
N ALA A 200 61.92 11.38 -24.05
CA ALA A 200 61.45 12.70 -24.50
C ALA A 200 62.47 13.42 -25.39
N GLU A 201 63.75 13.21 -25.14
CA GLU A 201 64.87 13.76 -25.92
C GLU A 201 64.91 13.12 -27.32
N GLU A 202 64.81 11.80 -27.41
CA GLU A 202 64.78 11.07 -28.69
C GLU A 202 63.52 11.43 -29.50
N LEU A 203 62.37 11.59 -28.85
CA LEU A 203 61.14 12.06 -29.50
C LEU A 203 61.26 13.46 -30.07
N SER A 204 62.03 14.36 -29.44
CA SER A 204 62.24 15.73 -29.93
C SER A 204 63.03 15.80 -31.25
N LEU A 205 63.77 14.74 -31.57
CA LEU A 205 64.55 14.62 -32.80
C LEU A 205 63.75 14.01 -33.96
N ILE A 206 62.55 13.51 -33.68
CA ILE A 206 61.66 12.90 -34.68
C ILE A 206 60.77 13.97 -35.31
N ASN A 207 60.60 13.92 -36.63
CA ASN A 207 59.73 14.81 -37.37
C ASN A 207 58.24 14.43 -37.20
N MET A 208 57.72 14.62 -35.99
CA MET A 208 56.34 14.36 -35.60
C MET A 208 55.60 15.68 -35.32
N PRO A 209 54.32 15.83 -35.71
CA PRO A 209 53.54 17.01 -35.34
C PRO A 209 53.51 17.21 -33.82
N SER A 210 53.68 18.47 -33.37
CA SER A 210 53.72 18.82 -31.95
C SER A 210 52.58 18.23 -31.09
N PRO A 211 51.31 18.18 -31.56
CA PRO A 211 50.23 17.53 -30.80
C PRO A 211 50.42 16.02 -30.60
N GLU A 212 50.92 15.31 -31.63
CA GLU A 212 51.16 13.87 -31.56
C GLU A 212 52.37 13.57 -30.66
N LEU A 213 53.40 14.42 -30.71
CA LEU A 213 54.58 14.30 -29.85
C LEU A 213 54.20 14.48 -28.37
N ALA A 214 53.35 15.46 -28.07
CA ALA A 214 52.84 15.67 -26.71
C ALA A 214 52.00 14.47 -26.22
N LEU A 215 51.16 13.91 -27.10
CA LEU A 215 50.36 12.72 -26.82
C LEU A 215 51.23 11.49 -26.51
N VAL A 216 52.26 11.23 -27.32
CA VAL A 216 53.18 10.10 -27.11
C VAL A 216 53.93 10.25 -25.80
N ASN A 217 54.48 11.44 -25.51
CA ASN A 217 55.13 11.74 -24.24
C ASN A 217 54.20 11.51 -23.04
N ALA A 218 52.95 11.99 -23.13
CA ALA A 218 51.96 11.81 -22.07
C ALA A 218 51.62 10.33 -21.84
N GLY A 219 51.47 9.55 -22.91
CA GLY A 219 51.19 8.12 -22.81
C GLY A 219 52.33 7.30 -22.23
N ILE A 220 53.59 7.55 -22.64
CA ILE A 220 54.76 6.88 -22.07
C ILE A 220 54.89 7.22 -20.57
N ALA A 221 54.71 8.49 -20.21
CA ALA A 221 54.73 8.92 -18.81
C ALA A 221 53.58 8.27 -18.01
N ARG A 222 52.39 8.12 -18.59
CA ARG A 222 51.27 7.44 -17.93
C ARG A 222 51.52 5.94 -17.77
N LEU A 223 52.05 5.28 -18.79
CA LEU A 223 52.45 3.87 -18.73
C LEU A 223 53.47 3.65 -17.59
N GLY A 224 54.48 4.51 -17.48
CA GLY A 224 55.45 4.46 -16.38
C GLY A 224 54.79 4.57 -15.01
N LYS A 225 53.80 5.47 -14.85
CA LYS A 225 53.00 5.56 -13.61
C LYS A 225 52.15 4.33 -13.33
N LEU A 226 51.60 3.67 -14.36
CA LEU A 226 50.77 2.47 -14.21
C LEU A 226 51.58 1.24 -13.83
N LEU A 227 52.83 1.16 -14.30
CA LEU A 227 53.74 0.04 -14.07
C LEU A 227 54.74 0.29 -12.92
N ASP A 228 54.75 1.48 -12.33
CA ASP A 228 55.74 1.93 -11.35
C ASP A 228 57.18 1.81 -11.88
N GLN A 229 57.38 2.24 -13.13
CA GLN A 229 58.63 2.13 -13.88
C GLN A 229 59.01 3.45 -14.56
N VAL A 230 60.31 3.64 -14.79
CA VAL A 230 60.86 4.81 -15.50
C VAL A 230 60.95 4.52 -17.01
N SER A 231 60.77 5.55 -17.85
CA SER A 231 60.61 5.44 -19.31
C SER A 231 61.67 4.60 -20.03
N GLY A 232 62.94 4.66 -19.62
CA GLY A 232 64.04 3.91 -20.26
C GLY A 232 63.99 2.38 -20.08
N ALA A 233 63.08 1.87 -19.25
CA ALA A 233 62.86 0.44 -19.03
C ALA A 233 61.55 -0.08 -19.64
N LEU A 234 60.73 0.80 -20.23
CA LEU A 234 59.42 0.45 -20.80
C LEU A 234 59.57 0.05 -22.26
N THR A 235 58.87 -0.98 -22.69
CA THR A 235 58.85 -1.45 -24.08
C THR A 235 57.51 -1.22 -24.75
N TYR A 236 57.46 -1.29 -26.09
CA TYR A 236 56.19 -1.30 -26.82
C TYR A 236 55.30 -2.51 -26.44
N PHE A 237 55.93 -3.63 -26.06
CA PHE A 237 55.21 -4.78 -25.50
C PHE A 237 54.54 -4.45 -24.16
N ASP A 238 55.20 -3.72 -23.27
CA ASP A 238 54.59 -3.29 -22.00
C ASP A 238 53.40 -2.36 -22.23
N LEU A 239 53.49 -1.47 -23.22
CA LEU A 239 52.40 -0.57 -23.61
C LEU A 239 51.16 -1.34 -24.07
N THR A 240 51.32 -2.28 -25.00
CA THR A 240 50.21 -3.09 -25.53
C THR A 240 49.64 -4.04 -24.47
N LYS A 241 50.51 -4.64 -23.65
CA LYS A 241 50.13 -5.52 -22.53
C LYS A 241 49.32 -4.77 -21.47
N GLU A 242 49.75 -3.57 -21.07
CA GLU A 242 49.02 -2.80 -20.06
C GLU A 242 47.68 -2.29 -20.60
N ARG A 243 47.60 -1.86 -21.87
CA ARG A 243 46.32 -1.57 -22.52
C ARG A 243 45.36 -2.77 -22.45
N ASP A 244 45.85 -3.97 -22.78
CA ASP A 244 45.01 -5.17 -22.78
C ASP A 244 44.61 -5.58 -21.36
N ARG A 245 45.50 -5.38 -20.38
CA ARG A 245 45.19 -5.55 -18.96
C ARG A 245 44.10 -4.58 -18.48
N LEU A 246 44.19 -3.30 -18.85
CA LEU A 246 43.17 -2.30 -18.55
C LEU A 246 41.82 -2.69 -19.17
N ARG A 247 41.80 -3.20 -20.41
CA ARG A 247 40.59 -3.71 -21.06
C ARG A 247 39.97 -4.89 -20.29
N LEU A 248 40.77 -5.86 -19.87
CA LEU A 248 40.27 -7.00 -19.08
C LEU A 248 39.71 -6.55 -17.74
N ARG A 249 40.42 -5.65 -17.04
CA ARG A 249 39.97 -5.07 -15.77
C ARG A 249 38.66 -4.30 -15.94
N TYR A 250 38.54 -3.47 -16.98
CA TYR A 250 37.30 -2.77 -17.30
C TYR A 250 36.13 -3.74 -17.48
N ASN A 251 36.31 -4.79 -18.28
CA ASN A 251 35.25 -5.76 -18.54
C ASN A 251 34.82 -6.50 -17.27
N ALA A 252 35.75 -6.83 -16.37
CA ALA A 252 35.43 -7.44 -15.09
C ALA A 252 34.60 -6.50 -14.20
N LEU A 253 35.00 -5.23 -14.07
CA LEU A 253 34.25 -4.22 -13.30
C LEU A 253 32.87 -3.96 -13.92
N LEU A 254 32.75 -3.96 -15.25
CA LEU A 254 31.48 -3.80 -15.93
C LEU A 254 30.52 -4.97 -15.64
N ALA A 255 31.01 -6.20 -15.62
CA ALA A 255 30.21 -7.37 -15.26
C ALA A 255 29.75 -7.30 -13.80
N GLU A 256 30.64 -6.87 -12.90
CA GLU A 256 30.32 -6.67 -11.48
C GLU A 256 29.27 -5.56 -11.28
N SER A 257 29.43 -4.41 -11.95
CA SER A 257 28.48 -3.28 -11.91
C SER A 257 27.09 -3.69 -12.40
N ARG A 258 27.01 -4.46 -13.50
CA ARG A 258 25.74 -4.99 -14.02
C ARG A 258 25.06 -5.94 -13.03
N THR A 259 25.84 -6.80 -12.38
CA THR A 259 25.32 -7.71 -11.35
C THR A 259 24.78 -6.90 -10.16
N GLY A 260 25.56 -5.95 -9.64
CA GLY A 260 25.13 -5.08 -8.53
C GLY A 260 23.86 -4.29 -8.87
N THR A 261 23.74 -3.77 -10.09
CA THR A 261 22.52 -3.07 -10.53
C THR A 261 21.31 -3.99 -10.60
N GLN A 262 21.48 -5.23 -11.07
CA GLN A 262 20.41 -6.21 -11.10
C GLN A 262 19.97 -6.61 -9.69
N ASP A 263 20.92 -6.81 -8.78
CA ASP A 263 20.62 -7.14 -7.38
C ASP A 263 19.87 -5.98 -6.69
N THR A 264 20.29 -4.73 -6.92
CA THR A 264 19.56 -3.55 -6.42
C THR A 264 18.12 -3.52 -6.92
N LYS A 265 17.87 -3.82 -8.20
CA LYS A 265 16.50 -3.89 -8.74
C LYS A 265 15.66 -4.97 -8.09
N VAL A 266 16.24 -6.15 -7.82
CA VAL A 266 15.54 -7.24 -7.14
C VAL A 266 15.17 -6.84 -5.71
N LEU A 267 16.10 -6.21 -4.97
CA LEU A 267 15.82 -5.73 -3.61
C LEU A 267 14.80 -4.59 -3.59
N ALA A 268 14.86 -3.66 -4.54
CA ALA A 268 13.87 -2.59 -4.68
C ALA A 268 12.47 -3.18 -4.94
N GLY A 269 12.36 -4.19 -5.81
CA GLY A 269 11.09 -4.90 -6.02
C GLY A 269 10.54 -5.55 -4.74
N LYS A 270 11.39 -6.08 -3.87
CA LYS A 270 10.96 -6.59 -2.56
C LYS A 270 10.44 -5.48 -1.65
N LEU A 271 11.08 -4.31 -1.63
CA LEU A 271 10.58 -3.15 -0.89
C LEU A 271 9.23 -2.67 -1.41
N ASP A 272 9.05 -2.63 -2.73
CA ASP A 272 7.76 -2.28 -3.34
C ASP A 272 6.66 -3.26 -2.94
N GLU A 273 6.97 -4.56 -2.88
CA GLU A 273 6.03 -5.57 -2.38
C GLU A 273 5.69 -5.40 -0.89
N LEU A 274 6.63 -4.95 -0.05
CA LEU A 274 6.36 -4.61 1.36
C LEU A 274 5.42 -3.40 1.48
N ASN A 275 5.66 -2.36 0.69
CA ASN A 275 4.77 -1.19 0.63
C ASN A 275 3.37 -1.59 0.16
N GLY A 276 3.30 -2.48 -0.84
CA GLY A 276 2.06 -3.10 -1.28
C GLY A 276 1.34 -3.83 -0.15
N LEU A 277 2.02 -4.68 0.61
CA LEU A 277 1.45 -5.38 1.76
C LEU A 277 0.91 -4.41 2.83
N ALA A 278 1.66 -3.35 3.15
CA ALA A 278 1.23 -2.33 4.11
C ALA A 278 -0.05 -1.60 3.64
N SER A 279 -0.13 -1.29 2.33
CA SER A 279 -1.32 -0.65 1.75
C SER A 279 -2.57 -1.55 1.79
N VAL A 280 -2.39 -2.88 1.75
CA VAL A 280 -3.47 -3.86 1.94
C VAL A 280 -3.94 -3.88 3.39
N ASP A 281 -3.04 -3.88 4.38
CA ASP A 281 -3.41 -3.82 5.80
C ASP A 281 -4.15 -2.51 6.14
N GLN A 282 -3.75 -1.40 5.52
CA GLN A 282 -4.48 -0.12 5.63
C GLN A 282 -5.89 -0.24 5.03
N SER A 283 -6.02 -0.82 3.84
CA SER A 283 -7.33 -1.02 3.19
C SER A 283 -8.25 -1.91 4.04
N LYS A 284 -7.71 -2.98 4.60
CA LYS A 284 -8.42 -3.86 5.55
C LYS A 284 -8.92 -3.07 6.75
N THR A 285 -8.06 -2.26 7.36
CA THR A 285 -8.40 -1.41 8.51
C THR A 285 -9.51 -0.41 8.18
N LEU A 286 -9.43 0.25 7.02
CA LEU A 286 -10.46 1.18 6.56
C LEU A 286 -11.81 0.48 6.40
N TRP A 287 -11.85 -0.67 5.74
CA TRP A 287 -13.09 -1.42 5.55
C TRP A 287 -13.74 -1.81 6.90
N VAL A 288 -12.94 -2.32 7.84
CA VAL A 288 -13.38 -2.70 9.19
C VAL A 288 -13.90 -1.49 9.98
N GLN A 289 -13.23 -0.34 9.89
CA GLN A 289 -13.65 0.89 10.56
C GLN A 289 -14.98 1.41 10.04
N GLU A 290 -15.21 1.38 8.73
CA GLU A 290 -16.48 1.79 8.13
C GLU A 290 -17.62 0.82 8.49
N ALA A 291 -17.37 -0.50 8.43
CA ALA A 291 -18.34 -1.50 8.90
C ALA A 291 -18.70 -1.31 10.39
N ARG A 292 -17.73 -0.88 11.21
CA ARG A 292 -17.90 -0.59 12.63
C ARG A 292 -18.87 0.53 12.94
N LYS A 293 -18.84 1.61 12.15
CA LYS A 293 -19.80 2.72 12.30
C LYS A 293 -21.24 2.21 12.20
N VAL A 294 -21.49 1.24 11.33
CA VAL A 294 -22.83 0.67 11.11
C VAL A 294 -23.27 -0.18 12.28
N TYR A 295 -22.54 -1.23 12.65
CA TYR A 295 -23.02 -2.11 13.72
C TYR A 295 -23.08 -1.38 15.07
N GLN A 296 -22.20 -0.40 15.33
CA GLN A 296 -22.30 0.44 16.53
C GLN A 296 -23.55 1.32 16.52
N SER A 297 -23.92 1.89 15.37
CA SER A 297 -25.17 2.67 15.23
C SER A 297 -26.41 1.78 15.43
N LEU A 298 -26.36 0.53 14.94
CA LEU A 298 -27.42 -0.45 15.17
C LEU A 298 -27.53 -0.86 16.65
N TYR A 299 -26.41 -1.07 17.34
CA TYR A 299 -26.42 -1.33 18.79
C TYR A 299 -26.92 -0.13 19.58
N SER A 300 -26.48 1.08 19.25
CA SER A 300 -26.98 2.32 19.88
C SER A 300 -28.51 2.44 19.73
N PHE A 301 -29.07 2.08 18.56
CA PHE A 301 -30.53 1.99 18.41
C PHE A 301 -31.17 0.99 19.36
N LEU A 302 -30.59 -0.20 19.53
CA LEU A 302 -31.14 -1.20 20.43
C LEU A 302 -31.13 -0.70 21.88
N ASP A 303 -30.04 -0.07 22.31
CA ASP A 303 -29.90 0.46 23.67
C ASP A 303 -30.93 1.56 23.94
N THR A 304 -31.10 2.50 23.00
CA THR A 304 -32.08 3.58 23.14
C THR A 304 -33.52 3.08 23.03
N CYS A 305 -33.83 2.18 22.10
CA CYS A 305 -35.19 1.69 21.85
C CYS A 305 -35.70 0.73 22.95
N LEU A 306 -34.81 0.00 23.62
CA LEU A 306 -35.15 -0.96 24.68
C LEU A 306 -35.03 -0.39 26.10
N SER A 307 -34.73 0.90 26.23
CA SER A 307 -34.61 1.55 27.54
C SER A 307 -35.98 1.56 28.28
N PRO A 308 -36.00 1.25 29.60
CA PRO A 308 -37.26 1.02 30.34
C PRO A 308 -38.16 2.25 30.49
N ASP A 309 -37.63 3.47 30.30
CA ASP A 309 -38.36 4.73 30.49
C ASP A 309 -38.81 5.39 29.15
N GLN A 310 -38.78 4.66 28.04
CA GLN A 310 -39.11 5.23 26.73
C GLN A 310 -40.62 5.38 26.54
N SER A 311 -41.05 6.59 26.20
CA SER A 311 -42.43 6.83 25.78
C SER A 311 -42.71 6.21 24.40
N SER A 312 -43.98 5.85 24.14
CA SER A 312 -44.43 5.38 22.81
C SER A 312 -44.02 6.32 21.66
N ALA A 313 -44.09 7.64 21.89
CA ALA A 313 -43.70 8.65 20.91
C ALA A 313 -42.18 8.65 20.66
N SER A 314 -41.38 8.50 21.71
CA SER A 314 -39.92 8.38 21.61
C SER A 314 -39.53 7.14 20.80
N ILE A 315 -40.17 5.99 21.05
CA ILE A 315 -39.93 4.75 20.29
C ILE A 315 -40.22 4.96 18.80
N SER A 316 -41.36 5.56 18.45
CA SER A 316 -41.69 5.87 17.05
C SER A 316 -40.66 6.78 16.40
N GLN A 317 -40.17 7.79 17.13
CA GLN A 317 -39.12 8.68 16.66
C GLN A 317 -37.80 7.94 16.39
N HIS A 318 -37.35 7.07 17.31
CA HIS A 318 -36.12 6.29 17.13
C HIS A 318 -36.19 5.35 15.92
N VAL A 319 -37.37 4.74 15.66
CA VAL A 319 -37.58 3.89 14.49
C VAL A 319 -37.47 4.68 13.18
N GLU A 320 -38.07 5.87 13.11
CA GLU A 320 -37.96 6.73 11.92
C GLU A 320 -36.55 7.33 11.74
N GLN A 321 -35.83 7.61 12.83
CA GLN A 321 -34.42 8.00 12.80
C GLN A 321 -33.56 6.87 12.22
N LEU A 322 -33.72 5.64 12.70
CA LEU A 322 -33.00 4.48 12.16
C LEU A 322 -33.32 4.24 10.66
N LYS A 323 -34.59 4.40 10.27
CA LYS A 323 -35.01 4.30 8.87
C LYS A 323 -34.38 5.36 7.98
N THR A 324 -34.31 6.60 8.44
CA THR A 324 -33.63 7.70 7.75
C THR A 324 -32.13 7.43 7.64
N TYR A 325 -31.53 6.97 8.73
CA TYR A 325 -30.12 6.59 8.79
C TYR A 325 -29.77 5.51 7.76
N VAL A 326 -30.47 4.37 7.75
CA VAL A 326 -30.19 3.28 6.80
C VAL A 326 -30.37 3.76 5.36
N LYS A 327 -31.41 4.55 5.07
CA LYS A 327 -31.64 5.10 3.73
C LYS A 327 -30.55 6.06 3.25
N SER A 328 -29.82 6.71 4.16
CA SER A 328 -28.79 7.69 3.79
C SER A 328 -27.58 7.07 3.08
N PHE A 329 -27.29 5.80 3.33
CA PHE A 329 -26.14 5.09 2.75
C PHE A 329 -26.50 3.76 2.09
N TYR A 330 -27.70 3.23 2.31
CA TYR A 330 -28.18 2.00 1.71
C TYR A 330 -29.50 2.23 0.96
N GLY A 331 -29.42 2.24 -0.36
CA GLY A 331 -30.58 2.31 -1.25
C GLY A 331 -30.92 0.94 -1.84
N ILE A 332 -32.15 0.47 -1.64
CA ILE A 332 -32.67 -0.67 -2.41
C ILE A 332 -32.96 -0.17 -3.83
N LYS A 333 -31.99 -0.30 -4.74
CA LYS A 333 -32.32 -0.29 -6.17
C LYS A 333 -32.94 -1.65 -6.49
N ARG A 334 -34.27 -1.72 -6.57
CA ARG A 334 -34.93 -2.86 -7.24
C ARG A 334 -34.49 -2.82 -8.69
N THR A 335 -33.57 -3.70 -9.07
CA THR A 335 -33.42 -4.10 -10.47
C THR A 335 -34.72 -4.78 -10.85
N LEU A 336 -35.53 -4.09 -11.66
CA LEU A 336 -36.70 -4.63 -12.34
C LEU A 336 -36.27 -5.69 -13.36
#